data_AF-A0A2A7HEN9-F1
#
_entry.id   AF-A0A2A7HEN9-F1
#
_cell.length_a   1.000
_cell.length_b   1.000
_cell.length_c   1.000
_cell.angle_alpha   90.00
_cell.angle_beta   90.00
_cell.angle_gamma   90.00
#
_symmetry.space_group_name_H-M   'P 1'
#
loop_
_entity.id
_entity.type
_entity.pdbx_description
1 polymer ?
#
loop_
_entity_poly.entity_id
_entity_poly.type
_entity_poly.pdbx_seq_one_letter_code
_entity_poly.pdbx_strand_id
1 'polypeptide(L)' 'MTKNDVNNSKEFCPYCNADLQGDPIPKESQKSYNATHFTRKIGITHIALDRILKWQCPDCHKEWKN' A
#
# COMPACT_ATOMS: atom_id res chain seq x y z
N MET A 1 -12.04 19.74 18.42
CA MET A 1 -11.57 19.30 17.09
C MET A 1 -10.33 18.44 17.29
N THR A 2 -10.51 17.14 17.58
CA THR A 2 -9.39 16.20 17.66
C THR A 2 -8.86 16.02 16.24
N LYS A 3 -7.61 16.43 16.01
CA LYS A 3 -6.88 16.10 14.80
C LYS A 3 -6.85 14.57 14.75
N ASN A 4 -7.61 13.96 13.85
CA ASN A 4 -7.43 12.55 13.55
C ASN A 4 -6.04 12.48 12.89
N ASP A 5 -5.05 12.07 13.67
CA ASP A 5 -3.72 11.76 13.18
C ASP A 5 -3.87 10.62 12.17
N VAL A 6 -3.98 10.97 10.89
CA VAL A 6 -4.03 9.99 9.81
C VAL A 6 -2.69 9.27 9.86
N ASN A 7 -2.70 8.03 10.33
CA ASN A 7 -1.49 7.23 10.52
C ASN A 7 -0.67 7.24 9.23
N ASN A 8 0.58 7.66 9.35
CA ASN A 8 1.54 7.57 8.26
C ASN A 8 1.75 6.08 7.95
N SER A 9 1.14 5.59 6.87
CA SER A 9 1.14 4.19 6.45
C SER A 9 2.43 3.80 5.72
N LYS A 10 3.58 4.27 6.21
CA LYS A 10 4.88 3.91 5.65
C LYS A 10 5.11 2.41 5.82
N GLU A 11 5.44 1.77 4.72
CA GLU A 11 5.74 0.35 4.64
C GLU A 11 6.97 0.21 3.76
N PHE A 12 7.86 -0.71 4.11
CA PHE A 12 9.11 -0.93 3.38
C PHE A 12 9.15 -2.34 2.83
N CYS A 13 9.78 -2.51 1.67
CA CYS A 13 10.00 -3.84 1.11
C CYS A 13 10.86 -4.67 2.07
N PRO A 14 10.43 -5.88 2.46
CA PRO A 14 11.17 -6.72 3.40
C PRO A 14 12.50 -7.26 2.84
N TYR A 15 12.75 -7.07 1.53
CA TYR A 15 13.93 -7.60 0.86
C TYR A 15 14.95 -6.53 0.44
N CYS A 16 14.49 -5.38 -0.04
CA CYS A 16 15.37 -4.29 -0.49
C CYS A 16 15.21 -2.99 0.31
N ASN A 17 14.31 -2.97 1.30
CA ASN A 17 14.02 -1.81 2.15
C ASN A 17 13.53 -0.56 1.38
N ALA A 18 13.10 -0.70 0.13
CA ALA A 18 12.49 0.40 -0.61
C ALA A 18 11.20 0.88 0.07
N ASP A 19 10.99 2.19 0.14
CA ASP A 19 9.74 2.78 0.64
C ASP A 19 8.60 2.46 -0.35
N LEU A 20 7.59 1.76 0.14
CA LEU A 20 6.42 1.34 -0.62
C LEU A 20 5.25 2.33 -0.46
N GLN A 21 5.46 3.47 0.19
CA GLN A 21 4.51 4.58 0.17
C GLN A 21 4.45 5.21 -1.22
N GLY A 22 3.24 5.29 -1.78
CA GLY A 22 2.97 5.92 -3.07
C GLY A 22 2.59 7.38 -2.91
N ASP A 23 1.97 7.92 -3.96
CA ASP A 23 1.54 9.32 -3.97
C ASP A 23 0.47 9.62 -2.89
N PRO A 24 0.37 10.86 -2.43
CA PRO A 24 -0.71 11.28 -1.55
C PRO A 24 -2.08 11.04 -2.19
N ILE A 25 -3.02 10.53 -1.39
CA ILE A 25 -4.43 10.48 -1.78
C ILE A 25 -4.94 11.93 -1.86
N PRO A 26 -5.67 12.33 -2.92
CA PRO A 26 -6.27 13.66 -3.03
C PRO A 26 -7.08 14.01 -1.77
N LYS A 27 -6.95 15.24 -1.28
CA LYS A 27 -7.55 15.66 0.01
C LYS A 27 -9.06 15.45 0.04
N GLU A 28 -9.77 15.72 -1.07
CA GLU A 28 -11.21 15.47 -1.15
C GLU A 28 -11.59 13.98 -1.04
N SER A 29 -10.70 13.09 -1.44
CA SER A 29 -10.88 11.63 -1.41
C SER A 29 -10.43 11.00 -0.10
N GLN A 30 -9.50 11.61 0.63
CA GLN A 30 -8.95 11.06 1.88
C GLN A 30 -10.04 10.69 2.91
N LYS A 31 -11.17 11.40 2.96
CA LYS A 31 -12.29 11.06 3.86
C LYS A 31 -12.88 9.65 3.63
N SER A 32 -12.67 9.09 2.43
CA SER A 32 -13.14 7.76 2.04
C SER A 32 -12.14 6.66 2.37
N TYR A 33 -10.93 7.01 2.83
CA TYR A 33 -9.84 6.09 3.08
C TYR A 33 -9.24 6.32 4.46
N ASN A 34 -8.86 5.24 5.14
CA ASN A 34 -8.12 5.34 6.40
C ASN A 34 -6.60 5.44 6.18
N ALA A 35 -6.18 6.27 5.21
CA ALA A 35 -4.79 6.43 4.79
C ALA A 35 -4.55 7.81 4.17
N THR A 36 -3.30 8.29 4.21
CA THR A 36 -2.87 9.54 3.54
C THR A 36 -2.30 9.33 2.15
N HIS A 37 -1.76 8.14 1.87
CA HIS A 37 -1.03 7.83 0.65
C HIS A 37 -1.50 6.50 0.06
N PHE A 38 -1.35 6.32 -1.24
CA PHE A 38 -1.50 5.04 -1.89
C PHE A 38 -0.34 4.09 -1.53
N THR A 39 -0.47 2.80 -1.83
CA THR A 39 0.64 1.84 -1.75
C THR A 39 1.24 1.62 -3.13
N ARG A 40 2.56 1.46 -3.20
CA ARG A 40 3.30 1.06 -4.41
C ARG A 40 3.34 -0.47 -4.59
N LYS A 41 2.81 -1.25 -3.63
CA LYS A 41 2.76 -2.72 -3.73
C LYS A 41 1.96 -3.17 -4.95
N ILE A 42 2.49 -4.15 -5.68
CA ILE A 42 1.78 -4.79 -6.78
C ILE A 42 1.06 -6.02 -6.23
N GLY A 43 -0.27 -6.05 -6.35
CA GLY A 43 -1.08 -7.20 -5.94
C GLY A 43 -1.12 -8.28 -7.02
N ILE A 44 -0.60 -9.48 -6.72
CA ILE A 44 -0.74 -10.65 -7.59
C ILE A 44 -2.07 -11.32 -7.26
N THR A 45 -3.07 -11.12 -8.14
CA THR A 45 -4.45 -11.54 -7.91
C THR A 45 -4.78 -12.86 -8.60
N HIS A 46 -5.79 -13.56 -8.07
CA HIS A 46 -6.40 -14.70 -8.74
C HIS A 46 -7.87 -14.40 -9.02
N ILE A 47 -8.22 -14.24 -10.30
CA ILE A 47 -9.53 -13.75 -10.74
C ILE A 47 -10.67 -14.60 -10.17
N ALA A 48 -10.57 -15.93 -10.24
CA ALA A 48 -11.65 -16.80 -9.76
C ALA A 48 -11.81 -16.81 -8.22
N LEU A 49 -10.81 -16.31 -7.48
CA LEU A 49 -10.86 -16.21 -6.01
C LEU A 49 -11.11 -14.78 -5.53
N ASP A 50 -11.20 -13.82 -6.46
CA ASP A 50 -11.36 -12.38 -6.21
C ASP A 50 -10.48 -11.86 -5.05
N ARG A 51 -9.21 -12.28 -5.03
CA ARG A 51 -8.29 -11.89 -3.95
C ARG A 51 -6.84 -11.81 -4.40
N ILE A 52 -6.08 -11.06 -3.61
CA ILE A 52 -4.62 -10.99 -3.69
C ILE A 52 -4.03 -12.23 -3.03
N LEU A 53 -3.17 -12.96 -3.76
CA LEU A 53 -2.45 -14.14 -3.25
C LEU A 53 -1.07 -13.78 -2.71
N LYS A 54 -0.43 -12.77 -3.31
CA LYS A 54 0.90 -12.30 -2.96
C LYS A 54 1.02 -10.80 -3.25
N TRP A 55 1.98 -10.18 -2.59
CA TRP A 55 2.47 -8.85 -2.93
C TRP A 55 3.81 -8.94 -3.62
N GLN A 56 4.08 -8.02 -4.53
CA GLN A 56 5.37 -7.88 -5.20
C GLN A 56 5.90 -6.46 -4.99
N CYS A 57 7.21 -6.34 -4.74
CA CYS A 57 7.90 -5.06 -4.68
C CYS A 57 8.15 -4.55 -6.11
N PRO A 58 7.79 -3.30 -6.45
CA PRO A 58 8.04 -2.75 -7.78
C PRO A 58 9.53 -2.52 -8.06
N ASP A 59 10.36 -2.38 -7.01
CA ASP A 59 11.77 -2.00 -7.15
C ASP A 59 12.72 -3.22 -7.22
N CYS A 60 12.43 -4.31 -6.51
CA CYS A 60 13.27 -5.53 -6.50
C CYS A 60 12.57 -6.80 -7.00
N HIS A 61 11.30 -6.71 -7.39
CA HIS A 61 10.47 -7.79 -7.96
C HIS A 61 10.29 -9.05 -7.10
N LYS A 62 10.81 -9.08 -5.86
CA LYS A 62 10.55 -10.19 -4.93
C LYS A 62 9.10 -10.16 -4.46
N GLU A 63 8.56 -11.35 -4.25
CA GLU A 63 7.17 -11.58 -3.84
C GLU A 63 7.09 -12.12 -2.41
N TRP A 64 6.05 -11.74 -1.67
CA TRP A 64 5.75 -12.29 -0.35
C TRP A 64 4.24 -12.54 -0.17
N LYS A 65 3.91 -13.48 0.72
CA LYS A 65 2.53 -13.74 1.14
C LYS A 65 2.17 -12.79 2.29
N ASN A 66 0.87 -12.48 2.39
CA ASN A 66 0.29 -11.85 3.59
C ASN A 66 0.33 -12.80 4.78
#